data_AF-A0A0H1BKA9-F1
#
_entry.id   AF-A0A0H1BKA9-F1
#
_cell.length_a   1.000
_cell.length_b   1.000
_cell.length_c   1.000
_cell.angle_alpha   90.00
_cell.angle_beta   90.00
_cell.angle_gamma   90.00
#
_symmetry.space_group_name_H-M   'P 1'
#
loop_
_entity.id
_entity.type
_entity.pdbx_description
1 polymer ?
#
loop_
_entity_poly.entity_id
_entity_poly.type
_entity_poly.pdbx_seq_one_letter_code
_entity_poly.pdbx_strand_id
1 'polypeptide(L)'
;MKSIISLPILLSLALSISAAPLEQSILINPGNDGLRLRPMEEAMISTLSNAGIYLCDRAGFAGHCVHYATPFGQCSKLLHSGLSKYQQSMSLKSLILNPQHTVTIIDQFPRGKGVKSARSDRGSWCTLYSQPECHGDELQVHHPGYPDLRHQDWGDRAHSYNCRPAE
;
A
#
# COMPACT_ATOMS: atom_id res chain seq x y z
N MET A 1 -2.81 63.71 18.47
CA MET A 1 -3.83 62.98 19.26
C MET A 1 -3.89 61.57 18.69
N LYS A 2 -3.08 60.62 19.18
CA LYS A 2 -3.41 59.57 20.17
C LYS A 2 -4.77 58.90 19.89
N SER A 3 -4.77 57.68 19.36
CA SER A 3 -5.14 56.51 20.16
C SER A 3 -4.81 55.21 19.43
N ILE A 4 -4.12 54.33 20.15
CA ILE A 4 -3.79 52.95 19.82
C ILE A 4 -4.76 52.12 20.67
N ILE A 5 -5.54 51.22 20.07
CA ILE A 5 -6.28 50.20 20.84
C ILE A 5 -5.99 48.83 20.25
N SER A 6 -5.10 48.13 20.96
CA SER A 6 -4.83 46.70 20.89
C SER A 6 -5.93 45.91 21.60
N LEU A 7 -6.40 44.82 21.01
CA LEU A 7 -7.21 43.79 21.70
C LEU A 7 -6.65 42.40 21.34
N PRO A 8 -6.00 41.70 22.29
CA PRO A 8 -5.53 40.34 22.08
C PRO A 8 -6.49 39.30 22.71
N ILE A 9 -6.57 38.15 22.01
CA ILE A 9 -6.75 36.77 22.52
C ILE A 9 -8.08 36.43 23.21
N LEU A 10 -8.83 35.50 22.60
CA LEU A 10 -9.42 34.38 23.35
C LEU A 10 -9.30 33.09 22.52
N LEU A 11 -8.36 32.26 22.96
CA LEU A 11 -8.11 30.89 22.54
C LEU A 11 -9.13 29.99 23.26
N SER A 12 -10.07 29.37 22.55
CA SER A 12 -10.96 28.35 23.11
C SER A 12 -10.68 26.99 22.47
N LEU A 13 -9.80 26.21 23.12
CA LEU A 13 -9.69 24.77 22.95
C LEU A 13 -10.94 24.12 23.55
N ALA A 14 -11.80 23.54 22.71
CA ALA A 14 -12.84 22.61 23.18
C ALA A 14 -12.31 21.18 23.02
N LEU A 15 -11.80 20.60 24.12
CA LEU A 15 -11.57 19.17 24.27
C LEU A 15 -12.88 18.51 24.70
N SER A 16 -13.63 17.94 23.75
CA SER A 16 -14.74 17.05 24.09
C SER A 16 -14.21 15.63 24.29
N ILE A 17 -13.94 15.31 25.56
CA ILE A 17 -13.83 13.94 26.05
C ILE A 17 -15.25 13.36 26.03
N SER A 18 -15.52 12.42 25.13
CA SER A 18 -16.75 11.62 25.17
C SER A 18 -16.41 10.25 25.73
N ALA A 19 -16.68 10.08 27.02
CA ALA A 19 -16.69 8.80 27.72
C ALA A 19 -17.76 7.86 27.13
N ALA A 20 -17.47 6.55 27.21
CA ALA A 20 -18.32 5.46 26.75
C ALA A 20 -19.73 5.45 27.41
N PRO A 21 -20.77 4.93 26.74
CA PRO A 21 -22.01 4.58 27.38
C PRO A 21 -21.93 3.18 28.03
N LEU A 22 -22.44 3.14 29.25
CA LEU A 22 -22.62 2.03 30.17
C LEU A 22 -23.83 1.16 29.78
N GLU A 23 -23.70 -0.15 30.03
CA GLU A 23 -24.75 -1.11 30.43
C GLU A 23 -25.98 -1.36 29.53
N GLN A 24 -25.98 -2.53 28.86
CA GLN A 24 -27.15 -3.42 28.88
C GLN A 24 -26.69 -4.83 29.29
N SER A 25 -26.98 -5.15 30.55
CA SER A 25 -26.76 -6.43 31.19
C SER A 25 -27.59 -7.54 30.54
N ILE A 26 -26.93 -8.54 29.94
CA ILE A 26 -27.52 -9.86 29.73
C ILE A 26 -26.80 -10.82 30.67
N LEU A 27 -27.54 -11.27 31.68
CA LEU A 27 -27.16 -12.31 32.62
C LEU A 27 -26.95 -13.63 31.86
N ILE A 28 -25.70 -14.09 31.74
CA ILE A 28 -25.41 -15.46 31.32
C ILE A 28 -24.61 -16.12 32.45
N ASN A 29 -25.23 -17.13 33.07
CA ASN A 29 -24.61 -18.02 34.05
C ASN A 29 -23.29 -18.63 33.50
N PRO A 30 -22.25 -18.80 34.33
CA PRO A 30 -21.05 -19.52 33.91
C PRO A 30 -21.30 -21.03 34.01
N GLY A 31 -21.91 -21.58 32.95
CA GLY A 31 -21.94 -23.02 32.70
C GLY A 31 -20.77 -23.40 31.82
N ASN A 32 -19.79 -24.09 32.41
CA ASN A 32 -18.97 -25.12 31.77
C ASN A 32 -19.42 -25.56 30.36
N ASP A 33 -18.61 -25.27 29.34
CA ASP A 33 -18.08 -26.29 28.44
C ASP A 33 -17.17 -25.66 27.39
N GLY A 34 -16.02 -26.29 27.19
CA GLY A 34 -15.00 -25.84 26.27
C GLY A 34 -15.44 -25.95 24.82
N LEU A 35 -15.38 -24.82 24.11
CA LEU A 35 -14.99 -24.74 22.70
C LEU A 35 -14.75 -23.27 22.37
N ARG A 36 -13.50 -22.85 22.56
CA ARG A 36 -12.98 -21.60 21.99
C ARG A 36 -13.12 -21.69 20.46
N LEU A 37 -14.21 -21.16 19.93
CA LEU A 37 -14.25 -20.68 18.56
C LEU A 37 -13.25 -19.52 18.48
N ARG A 38 -12.01 -19.81 18.09
CA ARG A 38 -11.07 -18.76 17.72
C ARG A 38 -11.62 -18.05 16.48
N PRO A 39 -11.54 -16.72 16.41
CA PRO A 39 -12.04 -15.97 15.27
C PRO A 39 -11.17 -16.29 14.05
N MET A 40 -11.68 -17.18 13.20
CA MET A 40 -11.17 -17.39 11.84
C MET A 40 -11.29 -16.13 10.96
N GLU A 41 -12.00 -15.12 11.45
CA GLU A 41 -12.14 -13.79 10.85
C GLU A 41 -10.87 -12.94 11.00
N GLU A 42 -10.11 -13.09 12.09
CA GLU A 42 -8.91 -12.26 12.33
C GLU A 42 -7.67 -12.80 11.60
N ALA A 43 -7.64 -14.09 11.27
CA ALA A 43 -6.59 -14.69 10.44
C ALA A 43 -6.78 -14.41 8.93
N MET A 44 -7.99 -14.00 8.51
CA MET A 44 -8.29 -13.63 7.11
C MET A 44 -8.12 -12.12 6.84
N ILE A 45 -8.11 -11.27 7.87
CA ILE A 45 -7.83 -9.83 7.70
C ILE A 45 -6.34 -9.56 7.46
N SER A 46 -5.45 -10.44 7.95
CA SER A 46 -4.00 -10.37 7.70
C SER A 46 -3.61 -10.78 6.27
N THR A 47 -4.30 -11.76 5.69
CA THR A 47 -4.04 -12.26 4.32
C THR A 47 -4.58 -11.36 3.22
N LEU A 48 -5.39 -10.34 3.55
CA LEU A 48 -5.96 -9.36 2.62
C LEU A 48 -5.56 -7.92 2.91
N SER A 49 -4.64 -7.68 3.86
CA SER A 49 -4.12 -6.34 4.09
C SER A 49 -3.28 -5.94 2.87
N ASN A 50 -3.92 -5.26 1.92
CA ASN A 50 -3.24 -4.73 0.75
C ASN A 50 -2.45 -3.49 1.18
N ALA A 51 -1.15 -3.47 0.89
CA ALA A 51 -0.42 -2.23 0.78
C ALA A 51 -0.42 -1.78 -0.67
N GLY A 52 -0.22 -0.50 -0.87
CA GLY A 52 -0.07 0.04 -2.20
C GLY A 52 1.21 0.82 -2.39
N ILE A 53 1.58 0.91 -3.66
CA ILE A 53 2.63 1.78 -4.15
C ILE A 53 2.03 2.70 -5.21
N TYR A 54 2.33 3.99 -5.08
CA TYR A 54 2.01 4.99 -6.09
C TYR A 54 3.24 5.23 -6.96
N LEU A 55 3.11 5.01 -8.27
CA LEU A 55 4.19 5.15 -9.24
C LEU A 55 3.80 6.20 -10.27
N CYS A 56 4.72 7.12 -10.60
CA CYS A 56 4.50 8.14 -11.62
C CYS A 56 5.59 8.16 -12.70
N ASP A 57 5.20 8.55 -13.91
CA ASP A 57 6.07 8.66 -15.08
C ASP A 57 6.89 9.96 -15.13
N ARG A 58 6.67 10.90 -14.21
CA ARG A 58 7.51 12.09 -14.00
C ARG A 58 7.94 12.26 -12.54
N ALA A 59 9.02 13.02 -12.37
CA ALA A 59 9.48 13.43 -11.04
C ALA A 59 8.46 14.40 -10.41
N GLY A 60 8.53 14.54 -9.08
CA GLY A 60 7.64 15.35 -8.27
C GLY A 60 6.26 14.75 -8.04
N PHE A 61 6.09 13.43 -8.18
CA PHE A 61 4.78 12.76 -8.11
C PHE A 61 3.76 13.32 -9.11
N ALA A 62 4.22 13.62 -10.32
CA ALA A 62 3.44 14.29 -11.35
C ALA A 62 3.33 13.43 -12.62
N GLY A 63 2.46 13.85 -13.55
CA GLY A 63 2.25 13.11 -14.80
C GLY A 63 1.21 12.01 -14.66
N HIS A 64 1.41 10.92 -15.39
CA HIS A 64 0.58 9.74 -15.23
C HIS A 64 1.07 8.97 -14.01
N CYS A 65 0.17 8.87 -13.03
CA CYS A 65 0.42 8.16 -11.82
C CYS A 65 -0.63 7.07 -11.61
N VAL A 66 -0.19 5.93 -11.11
CA VAL A 66 -1.06 4.79 -10.82
C VAL A 66 -0.77 4.29 -9.41
N HIS A 67 -1.83 4.02 -8.66
CA HIS A 67 -1.78 3.30 -7.40
C HIS A 67 -1.99 1.82 -7.69
N TYR A 68 -1.03 1.00 -7.27
CA TYR A 68 -1.16 -0.45 -7.36
C TYR A 68 -1.29 -1.01 -5.95
N ALA A 69 -2.41 -1.69 -5.68
CA ALA A 69 -2.61 -2.44 -4.46
C ALA A 69 -2.09 -3.87 -4.66
N THR A 70 -1.19 -4.31 -3.78
CA THR A 70 -0.63 -5.66 -3.80
C THR A 70 -0.75 -6.30 -2.42
N PRO A 71 -1.10 -7.60 -2.33
CA PRO A 71 -1.03 -8.32 -1.07
C PRO A 71 0.39 -8.31 -0.53
N PHE A 72 0.54 -8.21 0.79
CA PHE A 72 1.85 -8.24 1.41
C PHE A 72 2.64 -9.50 1.05
N GLY A 73 3.93 -9.32 0.79
CA GLY A 73 4.84 -10.39 0.42
C GLY A 73 4.67 -10.94 -1.00
N GLN A 74 3.63 -10.54 -1.74
CA GLN A 74 3.43 -10.97 -3.12
C GLN A 74 4.26 -10.14 -4.09
N CYS A 75 4.88 -10.82 -5.07
CA CYS A 75 5.60 -10.16 -6.14
C CYS A 75 4.66 -9.74 -7.28
N SER A 76 4.78 -8.48 -7.69
CA SER A 76 4.02 -7.89 -8.79
C SER A 76 4.95 -7.36 -9.87
N LYS A 77 4.72 -7.75 -11.12
CA LYS A 77 5.51 -7.34 -12.29
C LYS A 77 4.95 -6.07 -12.91
N LEU A 78 5.83 -5.11 -13.21
CA LEU A 78 5.47 -3.88 -13.92
C LEU A 78 5.66 -4.07 -15.43
N LEU A 79 4.54 -4.22 -16.13
CA LEU A 79 4.51 -4.25 -17.58
C LEU A 79 4.43 -2.83 -18.13
N HIS A 80 5.56 -2.33 -18.61
CA HIS A 80 5.64 -1.06 -19.32
C HIS A 80 5.00 -1.24 -20.68
N SER A 81 3.98 -0.44 -21.00
CA SER A 81 3.13 -0.59 -22.18
C SER A 81 3.81 -0.21 -23.53
N GLY A 82 5.05 -0.66 -23.73
CA GLY A 82 5.76 -0.80 -25.01
C GLY A 82 6.19 -2.26 -25.31
N LEU A 83 6.00 -3.19 -24.37
CA LEU A 83 6.26 -4.62 -24.55
C LEU A 83 4.93 -5.36 -24.76
N SER A 84 4.66 -5.70 -26.03
CA SER A 84 3.68 -6.67 -26.57
C SER A 84 2.32 -6.84 -25.85
N LYS A 85 1.23 -6.62 -26.61
CA LYS A 85 -0.19 -6.87 -26.24
C LYS A 85 -0.53 -8.34 -25.89
N TYR A 86 0.43 -9.22 -25.63
CA TYR A 86 0.25 -10.67 -25.60
C TYR A 86 0.19 -11.31 -24.20
N GLN A 87 0.17 -10.53 -23.11
CA GLN A 87 0.13 -11.08 -21.74
C GLN A 87 -1.16 -10.82 -20.96
N GLN A 88 -2.22 -10.30 -21.59
CA GLN A 88 -3.50 -10.01 -20.94
C GLN A 88 -4.38 -11.25 -20.62
N SER A 89 -3.89 -12.47 -20.84
CA SER A 89 -4.66 -13.70 -20.63
C SER A 89 -3.98 -14.65 -19.66
N MET A 90 -3.84 -14.27 -18.39
CA MET A 90 -3.66 -15.26 -17.32
C MET A 90 -4.04 -14.69 -15.95
N SER A 91 -5.35 -14.59 -15.67
CA SER A 91 -5.79 -14.28 -14.29
C SER A 91 -6.98 -15.12 -13.79
N LEU A 92 -7.54 -16.05 -14.57
CA LEU A 92 -8.61 -16.90 -14.03
C LEU A 92 -8.51 -18.40 -14.38
N LYS A 93 -7.78 -18.79 -15.43
CA LYS A 93 -7.65 -20.21 -15.82
C LYS A 93 -6.50 -20.96 -15.13
N SER A 94 -5.46 -20.27 -14.65
CA SER A 94 -4.30 -20.92 -14.00
C SER A 94 -4.54 -21.31 -12.54
N LEU A 95 -5.51 -20.68 -11.87
CA LEU A 95 -5.89 -20.99 -10.48
C LEU A 95 -6.56 -22.37 -10.31
N ILE A 96 -7.01 -23.00 -11.41
CA ILE A 96 -7.80 -24.25 -11.34
C ILE A 96 -6.93 -25.51 -11.59
N LEU A 97 -5.73 -25.37 -12.16
CA LEU A 97 -4.98 -26.54 -12.67
C LEU A 97 -3.65 -26.87 -11.97
N ASN A 98 -3.08 -26.00 -11.12
CA ASN A 98 -1.84 -26.32 -10.39
C ASN A 98 -1.68 -25.46 -9.11
N PRO A 99 -1.73 -26.03 -7.89
CA PRO A 99 -1.61 -25.28 -6.63
C PRO A 99 -0.17 -24.84 -6.27
N GLN A 100 0.82 -25.10 -7.12
CA GLN A 100 2.23 -24.71 -6.89
C GLN A 100 2.70 -23.55 -7.77
N HIS A 101 1.80 -22.90 -8.52
CA HIS A 101 2.16 -21.77 -9.36
C HIS A 101 2.02 -20.47 -8.58
N THR A 102 3.14 -19.84 -8.23
CA THR A 102 3.18 -18.48 -7.68
C THR A 102 2.46 -17.56 -8.66
N VAL A 103 1.33 -16.99 -8.26
CA VAL A 103 0.58 -16.06 -9.10
C VAL A 103 1.34 -14.74 -9.13
N THR A 104 2.12 -14.50 -10.20
CA THR A 104 2.70 -13.18 -10.45
C THR A 104 1.58 -12.24 -10.89
N ILE A 105 1.31 -11.20 -10.11
CA ILE A 105 0.39 -10.12 -10.50
C ILE A 105 1.08 -9.30 -11.58
N ILE A 106 0.38 -8.96 -12.66
CA ILE A 106 0.92 -8.14 -13.76
C ILE A 106 0.21 -6.79 -13.75
N ASP A 107 0.98 -5.75 -13.42
CA ASP A 107 0.52 -4.38 -13.37
C ASP A 107 0.98 -3.60 -14.59
N GLN A 108 0.03 -3.01 -15.31
CA GLN A 108 0.33 -2.23 -16.51
C GLN A 108 0.73 -0.81 -16.11
N PHE A 109 1.96 -0.41 -16.45
CA PHE A 109 2.43 0.95 -16.29
C PHE A 109 2.27 1.75 -17.60
N PRO A 110 1.81 3.02 -17.53
CA PRO A 110 1.65 3.88 -18.69
C PRO A 110 2.90 3.97 -19.57
N ARG A 111 2.69 4.29 -20.85
CA ARG A 111 3.78 4.43 -21.82
C ARG A 111 4.72 5.54 -21.38
N GLY A 112 6.01 5.30 -21.44
CA GLY A 112 7.01 6.29 -21.08
C GLY A 112 8.38 5.65 -20.90
N LYS A 113 9.32 6.44 -20.37
CA LYS A 113 10.67 5.94 -20.09
C LYS A 113 10.69 4.97 -18.89
N GLY A 114 9.64 4.91 -18.08
CA GLY A 114 9.57 4.07 -16.88
C GLY A 114 9.13 4.90 -15.68
N VAL A 115 9.31 4.34 -14.48
CA VAL A 115 8.97 5.00 -13.22
C VAL A 115 10.00 6.08 -12.89
N LYS A 116 9.51 7.29 -12.55
CA LYS A 116 10.35 8.46 -12.20
C LYS A 116 10.19 8.92 -10.76
N SER A 117 9.04 8.65 -10.15
CA SER A 117 8.80 8.89 -8.73
C SER A 117 7.91 7.80 -8.15
N ALA A 118 8.12 7.49 -6.87
CA ALA A 118 7.46 6.39 -6.20
C ALA A 118 7.22 6.69 -4.73
N ARG A 119 6.07 6.29 -4.19
CA ARG A 119 5.84 6.28 -2.73
C ARG A 119 5.04 5.06 -2.31
N SER A 120 5.32 4.54 -1.13
CA SER A 120 4.45 3.57 -0.49
C SER A 120 3.34 4.27 0.30
N ASP A 121 2.25 3.55 0.50
CA ASP A 121 1.20 3.92 1.45
C ASP A 121 1.74 4.04 2.87
N ARG A 122 0.97 4.71 3.74
CA ARG A 122 1.31 4.79 5.17
C ARG A 122 1.11 3.43 5.83
N GLY A 123 2.00 3.06 6.75
CA GLY A 123 1.93 1.76 7.44
C GLY A 123 2.51 0.59 6.63
N SER A 124 3.11 0.87 5.48
CA SER A 124 3.82 -0.11 4.66
C SER A 124 5.08 0.49 4.05
N TRP A 125 5.92 -0.39 3.52
CA TRP A 125 6.98 -0.03 2.60
C TRP A 125 7.00 -1.05 1.46
N CYS A 126 7.57 -0.66 0.33
CA CYS A 126 7.64 -1.51 -0.85
C CYS A 126 9.04 -1.54 -1.42
N THR A 127 9.50 -2.69 -1.92
CA THR A 127 10.76 -2.79 -2.65
C THR A 127 10.49 -2.70 -4.13
N LEU A 128 11.20 -1.82 -4.83
CA LEU A 128 11.34 -1.85 -6.29
C LEU A 128 12.51 -2.74 -6.67
N TYR A 129 12.34 -3.52 -7.74
CA TYR A 129 13.34 -4.45 -8.27
C TYR A 129 13.72 -4.09 -9.70
N SER A 130 15.01 -4.21 -10.04
CA SER A 130 15.51 -3.89 -11.37
C SER A 130 15.21 -4.95 -12.44
N GLN A 131 14.71 -6.12 -12.03
CA GLN A 131 14.29 -7.20 -12.92
C GLN A 131 12.83 -7.61 -12.65
N PRO A 132 12.19 -8.34 -13.58
CA PRO A 132 10.91 -9.00 -13.30
C PRO A 132 11.01 -10.02 -12.16
N GLU A 133 9.85 -10.43 -11.63
CA GLU A 133 9.74 -11.50 -10.63
C GLU A 133 10.52 -11.23 -9.32
N CYS A 134 10.69 -9.96 -8.94
CA CYS A 134 11.30 -9.50 -7.70
C CYS A 134 12.76 -9.97 -7.52
N HIS A 135 13.55 -9.79 -8.57
CA HIS A 135 14.98 -10.07 -8.60
C HIS A 135 15.82 -8.84 -9.00
N GLY A 136 17.14 -8.98 -8.85
CA GLY A 136 18.11 -7.96 -9.25
C GLY A 136 18.39 -6.97 -8.13
N ASP A 137 18.77 -5.76 -8.52
CA ASP A 137 19.01 -4.68 -7.56
C ASP A 137 17.70 -4.26 -6.90
N GLU A 138 17.78 -3.77 -5.68
CA GLU A 138 16.63 -3.42 -4.85
C GLU A 138 16.68 -1.96 -4.39
N LEU A 139 15.51 -1.31 -4.37
CA LEU A 139 15.31 -0.01 -3.71
C LEU A 139 14.07 -0.07 -2.82
N GLN A 140 14.26 0.13 -1.52
CA GLN A 140 13.15 0.25 -0.59
C GLN A 140 12.53 1.64 -0.66
N VAL A 141 11.23 1.68 -0.93
CA VAL A 141 10.41 2.88 -0.99
C VAL A 141 9.51 2.91 0.24
N HIS A 142 9.88 3.75 1.20
CA HIS A 142 9.10 4.06 2.39
C HIS A 142 8.18 5.26 2.14
N HIS A 143 7.19 5.49 2.99
CA HIS A 143 6.52 6.79 3.04
C HIS A 143 7.49 7.86 3.59
N PRO A 144 7.60 9.07 2.99
CA PRO A 144 6.73 9.70 1.99
C PRO A 144 7.06 9.38 0.52
N GLY A 145 8.12 8.61 0.26
CA GLY A 145 8.58 8.20 -1.06
C GLY A 145 9.72 9.03 -1.61
N TYR A 146 10.11 8.72 -2.84
CA TYR A 146 11.10 9.45 -3.61
C TYR A 146 10.41 10.31 -4.68
N PRO A 147 10.44 11.65 -4.56
CA PRO A 147 9.89 12.52 -5.59
C PRO A 147 10.73 12.47 -6.87
N ASP A 148 11.99 12.04 -6.83
CA ASP A 148 12.80 11.84 -8.02
C ASP A 148 13.75 10.65 -7.84
N LEU A 149 13.45 9.56 -8.54
CA LEU A 149 14.24 8.33 -8.47
C LEU A 149 15.63 8.47 -9.09
N ARG A 150 15.89 9.51 -9.90
CA ARG A 150 17.23 9.74 -10.47
C ARG A 150 18.26 10.05 -9.40
N HIS A 151 17.85 10.68 -8.29
CA HIS A 151 18.74 10.92 -7.15
C HIS A 151 19.18 9.63 -6.45
N GLN A 152 18.48 8.53 -6.70
CA GLN A 152 18.84 7.20 -6.20
C GLN A 152 19.49 6.34 -7.29
N ASP A 153 19.72 6.86 -8.51
CA ASP A 153 20.09 6.08 -9.69
C ASP A 153 19.04 5.02 -10.10
N TRP A 154 17.76 5.31 -9.84
CA TRP A 154 16.62 4.40 -10.07
C TRP A 154 15.60 4.87 -11.10
N GLY A 155 15.87 5.97 -11.80
CA GLY A 155 15.00 6.44 -12.88
C GLY A 155 14.87 5.37 -13.97
N ASP A 156 13.64 4.93 -14.26
CA ASP A 156 13.29 3.92 -15.27
C ASP A 156 13.70 2.47 -14.96
N ARG A 157 14.30 2.18 -13.81
CA ARG A 157 14.84 0.83 -13.52
C ARG A 157 13.82 -0.15 -12.98
N ALA A 158 12.70 0.31 -12.43
CA ALA A 158 11.75 -0.57 -11.75
C ALA A 158 11.02 -1.49 -12.75
N HIS A 159 11.11 -2.81 -12.55
CA HIS A 159 10.45 -3.83 -13.38
C HIS A 159 9.51 -4.75 -12.60
N SER A 160 9.66 -4.82 -11.28
CA SER A 160 8.71 -5.47 -10.38
C SER A 160 8.78 -4.84 -8.99
N TYR A 161 7.83 -5.18 -8.13
CA TYR A 161 7.78 -4.70 -6.77
C TYR A 161 7.07 -5.70 -5.84
N ASN A 162 7.35 -5.61 -4.54
CA ASN A 162 6.53 -6.21 -3.49
C ASN A 162 6.37 -5.20 -2.36
N CYS A 163 5.37 -5.42 -1.50
CA CYS A 163 5.15 -4.57 -0.33
C CYS A 163 5.13 -5.41 0.94
N ARG A 164 5.47 -4.77 2.07
CA ARG A 164 5.47 -5.35 3.42
C ARG A 164 4.90 -4.35 4.42
N PRO A 165 4.33 -4.81 5.54
CA PRO A 165 3.91 -3.92 6.61
C PRO A 165 5.14 -3.19 7.19
N ALA A 166 4.94 -1.95 7.61
CA ALA A 166 5.90 -1.25 8.44
C ALA A 166 5.82 -1.80 9.87
N GLU A 167 6.96 -2.05 10.49
CA GLU A 167 7.07 -2.47 11.90
C GLU A 167 6.78 -1.32 12.87
#